data_AF-A0A959GSN0-F1
#
_entry.id   AF-A0A959GSN0-F1
#
_cell.length_a   1.000
_cell.length_b   1.000
_cell.length_c   1.000
_cell.angle_alpha   90.00
_cell.angle_beta   90.00
_cell.angle_gamma   90.00
#
_symmetry.space_group_name_H-M   'P 1'
#
loop_
_entity.id
_entity.type
_entity.pdbx_description
1 polymer ?
#
loop_
_entity_poly.entity_id
_entity_poly.type
_entity_poly.pdbx_seq_one_letter_code
_entity_poly.pdbx_strand_id
1 'polypeptide(L)'
;MKLLKISIILSMMAVLSSCEFGDTNVNPALPSDVSAQAIVPAAQAGMAFAIGGEGVRINGLFMQQFQGINAQQFDNYKYFVKGSDMDGAWRRLYASSLNALVTIQRKAEAENSNHTSGMAKVLIAHCIGSLADMFGDVPYSDAFQGLDGNFFPAYDPQESIYTSLHQLLDEAIGELSGDAGSGPGLAGDDLIYGGDTEAWARAANSLKAKYYLHTSKVSTQAYSQALNALSKGFTANGEDLQFNFGQGA
;
A
#
# COMPACT_ATOMS: atom_id res chain seq x y z
N MET A 1 -53.60 -30.76 -17.27
CA MET A 1 -52.33 -31.43 -16.88
C MET A 1 -51.24 -31.40 -17.97
N LYS A 2 -51.53 -31.68 -19.25
CA LYS A 2 -50.54 -31.58 -20.34
C LYS A 2 -49.97 -30.16 -20.53
N LEU A 3 -50.81 -29.13 -20.49
CA LEU A 3 -50.39 -27.72 -20.62
C LEU A 3 -49.54 -27.24 -19.44
N LEU A 4 -49.83 -27.71 -18.22
CA LEU A 4 -49.05 -27.39 -17.01
C LEU A 4 -47.64 -28.00 -17.08
N LYS A 5 -47.52 -29.23 -17.60
CA LYS A 5 -46.22 -29.89 -17.81
C LYS A 5 -45.38 -29.18 -18.87
N ILE A 6 -46.01 -28.68 -19.94
CA ILE A 6 -45.33 -27.90 -20.99
C ILE A 6 -44.83 -26.56 -20.43
N SER A 7 -45.62 -25.85 -19.62
CA SER A 7 -45.18 -24.61 -18.95
C SER A 7 -44.02 -24.84 -17.97
N ILE A 8 -44.01 -25.94 -17.21
CA ILE A 8 -42.92 -26.25 -16.28
C ILE A 8 -41.62 -26.57 -17.04
N ILE A 9 -41.70 -27.31 -18.15
CA ILE A 9 -40.53 -27.62 -19.00
C ILE A 9 -39.98 -26.35 -19.67
N LEU A 10 -40.85 -25.46 -20.15
CA LEU A 10 -40.44 -24.20 -20.78
C LEU A 10 -39.81 -23.24 -19.76
N SER A 11 -40.31 -23.22 -18.53
CA SER A 11 -39.75 -22.44 -17.42
C SER A 11 -38.40 -22.99 -16.95
N MET A 12 -38.21 -24.32 -16.90
CA MET A 12 -36.90 -24.94 -16.62
C MET A 12 -35.85 -24.66 -17.70
N MET A 13 -36.24 -24.58 -18.98
CA MET A 13 -35.32 -24.21 -20.07
C MET A 13 -34.86 -22.76 -20.00
N ALA A 14 -35.67 -21.86 -19.44
CA ALA A 14 -35.30 -20.45 -19.27
C ALA A 14 -34.28 -20.21 -18.12
N VAL A 15 -34.05 -21.18 -17.24
CA VAL A 15 -33.06 -21.07 -16.14
C VAL A 15 -31.66 -21.56 -16.56
N LEU A 16 -31.52 -22.17 -17.75
CA LEU A 16 -30.24 -22.69 -18.26
C LEU A 16 -29.46 -21.67 -19.11
N SER A 17 -30.01 -20.49 -19.38
CA SER A 17 -29.29 -19.40 -20.02
C SER A 17 -28.68 -18.47 -18.96
N SER A 18 -27.68 -18.95 -18.22
CA SER A 18 -26.74 -18.03 -17.58
C SER A 18 -25.92 -17.39 -18.69
N CYS A 19 -25.94 -16.06 -18.82
CA CYS A 19 -24.96 -15.36 -19.64
C CYS A 19 -23.58 -15.61 -19.03
N GLU A 20 -22.85 -16.58 -19.55
CA GLU A 20 -21.43 -16.70 -19.30
C GLU A 20 -20.76 -15.60 -20.12
N PHE A 21 -20.11 -14.63 -19.45
CA PHE A 21 -19.46 -13.51 -20.13
C PHE A 21 -18.22 -13.91 -20.96
N GLY A 22 -17.88 -15.20 -21.00
CA GLY A 22 -16.74 -15.75 -21.72
C GLY A 22 -15.44 -14.98 -21.47
N ASP A 23 -14.60 -14.90 -22.49
CA ASP A 23 -13.35 -14.14 -22.48
C ASP A 23 -13.54 -12.65 -22.83
N THR A 24 -14.77 -12.14 -22.91
CA THR A 24 -15.05 -10.76 -23.36
C THR A 24 -14.49 -9.70 -22.39
N ASN A 25 -14.24 -10.09 -21.15
CA ASN A 25 -13.58 -9.25 -20.12
C ASN A 25 -12.07 -9.55 -19.99
N VAL A 26 -11.56 -10.56 -20.70
CA VAL A 26 -10.13 -10.85 -20.78
C VAL A 26 -9.58 -9.97 -21.89
N ASN A 27 -8.91 -8.88 -21.52
CA ASN A 27 -8.24 -8.03 -22.50
C ASN A 27 -6.99 -8.76 -23.03
N PRO A 28 -6.97 -9.25 -24.28
CA PRO A 28 -5.84 -10.04 -24.79
C PRO A 28 -4.56 -9.21 -24.97
N ALA A 29 -4.65 -7.87 -24.87
CA ALA A 29 -3.51 -6.97 -24.92
C ALA A 29 -2.87 -6.70 -23.55
N LEU A 30 -3.49 -7.17 -22.45
CA LEU A 30 -2.95 -7.05 -21.10
C LEU A 30 -2.66 -8.46 -20.55
N PRO A 31 -1.46 -8.72 -20.01
CA PRO A 31 -1.19 -9.98 -19.33
C PRO A 31 -2.18 -10.13 -18.17
N SER A 32 -2.84 -11.28 -18.10
CA SER A 32 -3.79 -11.62 -17.03
C SER A 32 -3.11 -11.84 -15.68
N ASP A 33 -1.82 -12.18 -15.70
CA ASP A 33 -0.95 -12.29 -14.53
C ASP A 33 0.50 -11.93 -14.92
N VAL A 34 1.23 -11.29 -14.00
CA VAL A 34 2.64 -10.90 -14.16
C VAL A 34 3.40 -11.21 -12.88
N SER A 35 4.70 -11.51 -12.95
CA SER A 35 5.50 -11.82 -11.75
C SER A 35 5.45 -10.68 -10.72
N ALA A 36 5.67 -11.00 -9.44
CA ALA A 36 5.72 -9.98 -8.39
C ALA A 36 6.75 -8.89 -8.73
N GLN A 37 7.90 -9.30 -9.24
CA GLN A 37 9.02 -8.44 -9.60
C GLN A 37 8.63 -7.42 -10.69
N ALA A 38 7.86 -7.83 -11.69
CA ALA A 38 7.40 -6.93 -12.77
C ALA A 38 6.48 -5.79 -12.26
N ILE A 39 5.87 -5.95 -11.08
CA ILE A 39 4.98 -4.94 -10.47
C ILE A 39 5.78 -3.95 -9.61
N VAL A 40 6.93 -4.36 -9.05
CA VAL A 40 7.70 -3.58 -8.06
C VAL A 40 8.04 -2.17 -8.54
N PRO A 41 8.62 -1.94 -9.74
CA PRO A 41 8.99 -0.60 -10.19
C PRO A 41 7.79 0.37 -10.21
N ALA A 42 6.66 -0.10 -10.74
CA ALA A 42 5.45 0.71 -10.86
C ALA A 42 4.81 1.00 -9.49
N ALA A 43 4.82 0.02 -8.59
CA ALA A 43 4.30 0.18 -7.23
C ALA A 43 5.14 1.20 -6.43
N GLN A 44 6.47 1.13 -6.51
CA GLN A 44 7.37 2.08 -5.85
C GLN A 44 7.21 3.50 -6.41
N ALA A 45 7.15 3.64 -7.74
CA ALA A 45 6.93 4.94 -8.39
C ALA A 45 5.56 5.55 -8.03
N GLY A 46 4.51 4.72 -8.02
CA GLY A 46 3.15 5.12 -7.67
C GLY A 46 3.06 5.61 -6.23
N MET A 47 3.65 4.87 -5.28
CA MET A 47 3.74 5.27 -3.88
C MET A 47 4.52 6.59 -3.72
N ALA A 48 5.71 6.68 -4.31
CA ALA A 48 6.55 7.87 -4.23
C ALA A 48 5.82 9.12 -4.77
N PHE A 49 5.06 8.98 -5.84
CA PHE A 49 4.26 10.07 -6.40
C PHE A 49 3.08 10.45 -5.49
N ALA A 50 2.39 9.46 -4.92
CA ALA A 50 1.25 9.70 -4.04
C ALA A 50 1.66 10.42 -2.74
N ILE A 51 2.69 9.91 -2.07
CA ILE A 51 3.17 10.46 -0.79
C ILE A 51 4.00 11.72 -1.02
N GLY A 52 5.05 11.63 -1.85
CA GLY A 52 6.02 12.70 -2.08
C GLY A 52 5.54 13.82 -3.00
N GLY A 53 4.50 13.58 -3.79
CA GLY A 53 3.88 14.60 -4.65
C GLY A 53 2.66 15.23 -4.01
N GLU A 54 1.55 14.50 -3.98
CA GLU A 54 0.26 15.04 -3.54
C GLU A 54 0.19 15.28 -2.04
N GLY A 55 0.67 14.32 -1.24
CA GLY A 55 0.75 14.44 0.21
C GLY A 55 1.56 15.67 0.62
N VAL A 56 2.74 15.87 0.03
CA VAL A 56 3.60 17.03 0.31
C VAL A 56 2.92 18.35 -0.02
N ARG A 57 2.17 18.44 -1.12
CA ARG A 57 1.55 19.70 -1.55
C ARG A 57 0.58 20.27 -0.51
N ILE A 58 -0.34 19.46 0.00
CA ILE A 58 -1.36 19.93 0.96
C ILE A 58 -0.73 20.16 2.34
N ASN A 59 0.12 19.24 2.79
CA ASN A 59 0.84 19.40 4.06
C ASN A 59 1.73 20.65 4.07
N GLY A 60 2.43 20.94 2.97
CA GLY A 60 3.27 22.13 2.84
C GLY A 60 2.47 23.43 2.89
N LEU A 61 1.20 23.44 2.46
CA LEU A 61 0.31 24.59 2.64
C LEU A 61 -0.08 24.76 4.11
N PHE A 62 -0.48 23.69 4.81
CA PHE A 62 -0.88 23.77 6.22
C PHE A 62 0.27 24.14 7.15
N MET A 63 1.46 23.61 6.86
CA MET A 63 2.71 23.92 7.56
C MET A 63 3.33 25.26 7.12
N GLN A 64 2.66 26.00 6.22
CA GLN A 64 3.08 27.32 5.72
C GLN A 64 4.46 27.33 5.04
N GLN A 65 4.89 26.18 4.52
CA GLN A 65 6.07 26.06 3.67
C GLN A 65 5.78 26.52 2.23
N PHE A 66 4.52 26.39 1.79
CA PHE A 66 4.05 26.84 0.49
C PHE A 66 2.93 27.87 0.64
N GLN A 67 2.78 28.71 -0.38
CA GLN A 67 1.65 29.61 -0.53
C GLN A 67 0.79 29.18 -1.73
N GLY A 68 -0.50 28.98 -1.49
CA GLY A 68 -1.46 28.70 -2.55
C GLY A 68 -1.93 29.99 -3.21
N ILE A 69 -1.66 30.15 -4.51
CA ILE A 69 -1.93 31.40 -5.24
C ILE A 69 -3.05 31.30 -6.30
N ASN A 70 -3.49 30.08 -6.65
CA ASN A 70 -4.50 29.86 -7.68
C ASN A 70 -5.26 28.54 -7.45
N ALA A 71 -6.42 28.40 -8.10
CA ALA A 71 -7.30 27.23 -8.09
C ALA A 71 -7.60 26.73 -6.66
N GLN A 72 -7.74 25.42 -6.48
CA GLN A 72 -8.02 24.83 -5.17
C GLN A 72 -6.92 25.08 -4.13
N GLN A 73 -5.68 25.34 -4.56
CA GLN A 73 -4.59 25.61 -3.62
C GLN A 73 -4.76 26.96 -2.91
N PHE A 74 -5.39 27.95 -3.55
CA PHE A 74 -5.72 29.23 -2.91
C PHE A 74 -6.70 29.07 -1.75
N ASP A 75 -7.69 28.18 -1.92
CA ASP A 75 -8.66 27.82 -0.90
C ASP A 75 -8.00 26.99 0.22
N ASN A 76 -7.21 25.96 -0.14
CA ASN A 76 -6.48 25.12 0.81
C ASN A 76 -5.51 25.91 1.70
N TYR A 77 -4.83 26.91 1.15
CA TYR A 77 -3.94 27.81 1.90
C TYR A 77 -4.68 28.61 2.99
N LYS A 78 -5.98 28.85 2.79
CA LYS A 78 -6.87 29.51 3.77
C LYS A 78 -7.58 28.49 4.67
N TYR A 79 -7.12 27.25 4.68
CA TYR A 79 -7.72 26.13 5.40
C TYR A 79 -9.17 25.81 4.96
N PHE A 80 -9.56 26.21 3.74
CA PHE A 80 -10.82 25.82 3.13
C PHE A 80 -10.61 24.58 2.25
N VAL A 81 -10.63 23.41 2.89
CA VAL A 81 -10.29 22.12 2.26
C VAL A 81 -11.56 21.29 2.12
N LYS A 82 -11.84 20.79 0.91
CA LYS A 82 -12.98 19.94 0.62
C LYS A 82 -12.53 18.48 0.57
N GLY A 83 -13.46 17.54 0.83
CA GLY A 83 -13.17 16.11 0.67
C GLY A 83 -12.62 15.78 -0.72
N SER A 84 -13.16 16.41 -1.77
CA SER A 84 -12.71 16.27 -3.15
C SER A 84 -11.24 16.67 -3.40
N ASP A 85 -10.67 17.53 -2.54
CA ASP A 85 -9.26 17.91 -2.65
C ASP A 85 -8.32 16.79 -2.20
N MET A 86 -8.83 15.83 -1.41
CA MET A 86 -8.11 14.67 -0.88
C MET A 86 -8.40 13.35 -1.64
N ASP A 87 -9.48 13.29 -2.45
CA ASP A 87 -9.87 12.11 -3.24
C ASP A 87 -8.72 11.56 -4.09
N GLY A 88 -7.90 12.46 -4.64
CA GLY A 88 -6.74 12.09 -5.46
C GLY A 88 -5.70 11.28 -4.67
N ALA A 89 -5.38 11.72 -3.45
CA ALA A 89 -4.41 11.07 -2.59
C ALA A 89 -4.94 9.72 -2.11
N TRP A 90 -6.20 9.70 -1.64
CA TRP A 90 -6.89 8.48 -1.22
C TRP A 90 -6.89 7.43 -2.33
N ARG A 91 -7.35 7.81 -3.54
CA ARG A 91 -7.46 6.89 -4.67
C ARG A 91 -6.10 6.37 -5.11
N ARG A 92 -5.06 7.20 -5.18
CA ARG A 92 -3.72 6.74 -5.62
C ARG A 92 -3.05 5.84 -4.60
N LEU A 93 -3.21 6.12 -3.30
CA LEU A 93 -2.69 5.24 -2.26
C LEU A 93 -3.38 3.88 -2.28
N TYR A 94 -4.72 3.82 -2.26
CA TYR A 94 -5.43 2.55 -2.26
C TYR A 94 -5.37 1.81 -3.61
N ALA A 95 -5.79 2.48 -4.68
CA ALA A 95 -6.02 1.81 -5.97
C ALA A 95 -4.72 1.52 -6.72
N SER A 96 -3.74 2.43 -6.67
CA SER A 96 -2.52 2.34 -7.48
C SER A 96 -1.32 1.80 -6.71
N SER A 97 -1.19 2.10 -5.42
CA SER A 97 0.01 1.76 -4.64
C SER A 97 -0.23 0.52 -3.78
N LEU A 98 -1.18 0.58 -2.85
CA LEU A 98 -1.44 -0.48 -1.88
C LEU A 98 -1.94 -1.77 -2.52
N ASN A 99 -2.91 -1.70 -3.44
CA ASN A 99 -3.34 -2.90 -4.18
C ASN A 99 -2.17 -3.62 -4.83
N ALA A 100 -1.29 -2.87 -5.52
CA ALA A 100 -0.12 -3.43 -6.17
C ALA A 100 0.87 -4.04 -5.16
N LEU A 101 1.14 -3.35 -4.04
CA LEU A 101 2.03 -3.84 -2.99
C LEU A 101 1.48 -5.09 -2.28
N VAL A 102 0.17 -5.15 -2.01
CA VAL A 102 -0.48 -6.33 -1.42
C VAL A 102 -0.47 -7.49 -2.41
N THR A 103 -0.64 -7.24 -3.71
CA THR A 103 -0.43 -8.26 -4.75
C THR A 103 1.01 -8.76 -4.74
N ILE A 104 2.02 -7.87 -4.72
CA ILE A 104 3.44 -8.24 -4.62
C ILE A 104 3.68 -9.12 -3.39
N GLN A 105 3.20 -8.70 -2.22
CA GLN A 105 3.33 -9.46 -0.97
C GLN A 105 2.76 -10.87 -1.12
N ARG A 106 1.48 -11.00 -1.53
CA ARG A 106 0.81 -12.30 -1.66
C ARG A 106 1.52 -13.24 -2.63
N LYS A 107 2.01 -12.70 -3.76
CA LYS A 107 2.76 -13.49 -4.74
C LYS A 107 4.12 -13.92 -4.20
N ALA A 108 4.84 -13.01 -3.54
CA ALA A 108 6.13 -13.29 -2.94
C ALA A 108 6.02 -14.35 -1.83
N GLU A 109 5.01 -14.27 -0.97
CA GLU A 109 4.72 -15.28 0.06
C GLU A 109 4.41 -16.65 -0.57
N ALA A 110 3.59 -16.69 -1.63
CA ALA A 110 3.27 -17.94 -2.34
C ALA A 110 4.49 -18.58 -3.03
N GLU A 111 5.45 -17.77 -3.47
CA GLU A 111 6.68 -18.20 -4.14
C GLU A 111 7.84 -18.49 -3.15
N ASN A 112 7.65 -18.25 -1.85
CA ASN A 112 8.71 -18.21 -0.83
C ASN A 112 9.85 -17.25 -1.23
N SER A 113 9.51 -16.05 -1.72
CA SER A 113 10.44 -14.93 -1.90
C SER A 113 10.37 -14.01 -0.69
N ASN A 114 11.12 -14.36 0.35
CA ASN A 114 11.04 -13.65 1.64
C ASN A 114 11.48 -12.20 1.51
N HIS A 115 12.55 -11.94 0.76
CA HIS A 115 13.07 -10.56 0.62
C HIS A 115 12.10 -9.65 -0.13
N THR A 116 11.43 -10.16 -1.17
CA THR A 116 10.40 -9.40 -1.91
C THR A 116 9.16 -9.16 -1.05
N SER A 117 8.74 -10.16 -0.26
CA SER A 117 7.65 -10.00 0.72
C SER A 117 8.01 -8.93 1.76
N GLY A 118 9.20 -9.01 2.35
CA GLY A 118 9.65 -8.07 3.38
C GLY A 118 9.67 -6.63 2.87
N MET A 119 10.19 -6.39 1.67
CA MET A 119 10.13 -5.08 1.02
C MET A 119 8.68 -4.59 0.84
N ALA A 120 7.80 -5.44 0.32
CA ALA A 120 6.40 -5.08 0.12
C ALA A 120 5.73 -4.69 1.44
N LYS A 121 5.99 -5.44 2.52
CA LYS A 121 5.50 -5.16 3.88
C LYS A 121 6.00 -3.80 4.41
N VAL A 122 7.26 -3.44 4.18
CA VAL A 122 7.78 -2.10 4.53
C VAL A 122 6.99 -1.00 3.81
N LEU A 123 6.75 -1.16 2.51
CA LEU A 123 6.05 -0.16 1.70
C LEU A 123 4.55 -0.09 2.01
N ILE A 124 3.90 -1.22 2.30
CA ILE A 124 2.52 -1.26 2.79
C ILE A 124 2.41 -0.50 4.10
N ALA A 125 3.32 -0.76 5.04
CA ALA A 125 3.34 -0.04 6.30
C ALA A 125 3.49 1.48 6.08
N HIS A 126 4.37 1.89 5.17
CA HIS A 126 4.56 3.30 4.83
C HIS A 126 3.29 3.95 4.26
N CYS A 127 2.62 3.28 3.34
CA CYS A 127 1.38 3.75 2.72
C CYS A 127 0.23 3.85 3.73
N ILE A 128 -0.03 2.79 4.51
CA ILE A 128 -1.10 2.74 5.51
C ILE A 128 -0.85 3.73 6.64
N GLY A 129 0.39 3.84 7.12
CA GLY A 129 0.74 4.85 8.12
C GLY A 129 0.49 6.27 7.61
N SER A 130 0.82 6.54 6.34
CA SER A 130 0.53 7.85 5.73
C SER A 130 -0.97 8.12 5.60
N LEU A 131 -1.77 7.11 5.25
CA LEU A 131 -3.24 7.23 5.24
C LEU A 131 -3.79 7.51 6.63
N ALA A 132 -3.35 6.74 7.63
CA ALA A 132 -3.78 6.92 9.01
C ALA A 132 -3.40 8.31 9.55
N ASP A 133 -2.19 8.80 9.25
CA ASP A 133 -1.73 10.14 9.61
C ASP A 133 -2.62 11.26 9.02
N MET A 134 -3.12 11.06 7.79
CA MET A 134 -3.93 12.07 7.09
C MET A 134 -5.44 11.99 7.42
N PHE A 135 -5.97 10.80 7.65
CA PHE A 135 -7.42 10.54 7.68
C PHE A 135 -7.93 9.97 9.01
N GLY A 136 -7.05 9.51 9.90
CA GLY A 136 -7.44 8.84 11.13
C GLY A 136 -7.70 7.35 10.91
N ASP A 137 -8.92 6.91 11.20
CA ASP A 137 -9.37 5.55 10.96
C ASP A 137 -9.46 5.29 9.45
N VAL A 138 -8.96 4.13 8.99
CA VAL A 138 -8.87 3.80 7.55
C VAL A 138 -9.05 2.29 7.31
N PRO A 139 -9.58 1.86 6.15
CA PRO A 139 -9.66 0.43 5.82
C PRO A 139 -8.29 -0.24 5.70
N TYR A 140 -8.08 -1.34 6.43
CA TYR A 140 -6.82 -2.09 6.36
C TYR A 140 -6.96 -3.60 6.59
N SER A 141 -7.42 -4.04 7.76
CA SER A 141 -7.39 -5.44 8.19
C SER A 141 -8.25 -6.37 7.32
N ASP A 142 -9.40 -5.90 6.84
CA ASP A 142 -10.29 -6.60 5.91
C ASP A 142 -10.26 -6.02 4.48
N ALA A 143 -9.39 -5.03 4.24
CA ALA A 143 -9.20 -4.44 2.93
C ALA A 143 -8.47 -5.39 1.97
N PHE A 144 -8.43 -5.02 0.68
CA PHE A 144 -7.73 -5.78 -0.37
C PHE A 144 -8.29 -7.21 -0.60
N GLN A 145 -9.53 -7.46 -0.19
CA GLN A 145 -10.27 -8.73 -0.32
C GLN A 145 -11.40 -8.64 -1.36
N GLY A 146 -11.30 -7.71 -2.32
CA GLY A 146 -12.33 -7.51 -3.35
C GLY A 146 -12.51 -8.73 -4.26
N LEU A 147 -11.44 -9.49 -4.52
CA LEU A 147 -11.50 -10.76 -5.27
C LEU A 147 -12.20 -11.87 -4.48
N ASP A 148 -12.20 -11.77 -3.14
CA ASP A 148 -12.85 -12.70 -2.22
C ASP A 148 -14.29 -12.26 -1.88
N GLY A 149 -14.77 -11.16 -2.51
CA GLY A 149 -16.12 -10.65 -2.38
C GLY A 149 -16.32 -9.59 -1.30
N ASN A 150 -15.28 -9.14 -0.59
CA ASN A 150 -15.39 -8.01 0.33
C ASN A 150 -15.20 -6.68 -0.42
N PHE A 151 -16.31 -6.05 -0.79
CA PHE A 151 -16.33 -4.75 -1.46
C PHE A 151 -16.49 -3.55 -0.50
N PHE A 152 -16.73 -3.82 0.79
CA PHE A 152 -17.04 -2.79 1.79
C PHE A 152 -16.21 -3.02 3.06
N PRO A 153 -14.87 -2.88 2.95
CA PRO A 153 -14.01 -3.07 4.11
C PRO A 153 -14.31 -2.06 5.21
N ALA A 154 -14.28 -2.52 6.45
CA ALA A 154 -14.47 -1.68 7.62
C ALA A 154 -13.29 -0.72 7.80
N TYR A 155 -13.54 0.38 8.51
CA TYR A 155 -12.48 1.31 8.90
C TYR A 155 -11.88 0.81 10.21
N ASP A 156 -10.59 0.54 10.20
CA ASP A 156 -9.88 0.17 11.42
C ASP A 156 -9.53 1.42 12.22
N PRO A 157 -9.69 1.40 13.55
CA PRO A 157 -9.22 2.48 14.42
C PRO A 157 -7.74 2.81 14.20
N GLN A 158 -7.40 4.10 14.22
CA GLN A 158 -6.03 4.56 14.02
C GLN A 158 -5.04 3.90 15.02
N GLU A 159 -5.47 3.67 16.27
CA GLU A 159 -4.67 2.98 17.29
C GLU A 159 -4.35 1.52 16.88
N SER A 160 -5.33 0.78 16.36
CA SER A 160 -5.10 -0.59 15.88
C SER A 160 -4.26 -0.62 14.59
N ILE A 161 -4.37 0.41 13.75
CA ILE A 161 -3.47 0.58 12.61
C ILE A 161 -2.03 0.67 13.09
N TYR A 162 -1.68 1.56 14.02
CA TYR A 162 -0.31 1.69 14.53
C TYR A 162 0.24 0.38 15.11
N THR A 163 -0.60 -0.36 15.85
CA THR A 163 -0.23 -1.68 16.36
C THR A 163 0.10 -2.65 15.23
N SER A 164 -0.75 -2.68 14.19
CA SER A 164 -0.56 -3.53 13.02
C SER A 164 0.66 -3.12 12.18
N LEU A 165 0.97 -1.83 12.09
CA LEU A 165 2.17 -1.33 11.42
C LEU A 165 3.45 -1.84 12.11
N HIS A 166 3.50 -1.83 13.44
CA HIS A 166 4.65 -2.35 14.17
C HIS A 166 4.84 -3.85 13.95
N GLN A 167 3.75 -4.64 13.97
CA GLN A 167 3.80 -6.06 13.68
C GLN A 167 4.27 -6.33 12.24
N LEU A 168 3.68 -5.63 11.27
CA LEU A 168 4.04 -5.80 9.86
C LEU A 168 5.52 -5.46 9.61
N LEU A 169 6.03 -4.42 10.26
CA LEU A 169 7.44 -4.04 10.16
C LEU A 169 8.36 -5.05 10.87
N ASP A 170 7.93 -5.69 11.96
CA ASP A 170 8.68 -6.76 12.60
C ASP A 170 8.78 -8.01 11.71
N GLU A 171 7.68 -8.39 11.06
CA GLU A 171 7.67 -9.46 10.05
C GLU A 171 8.60 -9.12 8.89
N ALA A 172 8.51 -7.90 8.37
CA ALA A 172 9.38 -7.42 7.29
C ALA A 172 10.86 -7.50 7.67
N ILE A 173 11.24 -7.04 8.87
CA ILE A 173 12.62 -7.12 9.37
C ILE A 173 13.09 -8.57 9.45
N GLY A 174 12.25 -9.47 9.94
CA GLY A 174 12.55 -10.90 10.02
C GLY A 174 12.80 -11.51 8.65
N GLU A 175 11.96 -11.21 7.67
CA GLU A 175 12.09 -11.69 6.29
C GLU A 175 13.34 -11.12 5.60
N LEU A 176 13.60 -9.82 5.74
CA LEU A 176 14.75 -9.13 5.12
C LEU A 176 16.10 -9.55 5.72
N SER A 177 16.12 -9.91 7.00
CA SER A 177 17.34 -10.34 7.71
C SER A 177 17.58 -11.85 7.65
N GLY A 178 16.61 -12.61 7.14
CA GLY A 178 16.65 -14.06 7.02
C GLY A 178 17.08 -14.54 5.64
N ASP A 179 16.92 -15.84 5.41
CA ASP A 179 17.14 -16.46 4.11
C ASP A 179 16.21 -15.86 3.05
N ALA A 180 16.72 -15.64 1.83
CA ALA A 180 15.94 -15.13 0.71
C ALA A 180 14.74 -16.01 0.33
N GLY A 181 14.79 -17.29 0.73
CA GLY A 181 13.84 -18.32 0.32
C GLY A 181 14.18 -18.89 -1.06
N SER A 182 13.22 -19.58 -1.69
CA SER A 182 13.40 -20.23 -2.99
C SER A 182 12.91 -19.40 -4.17
N GLY A 183 12.12 -18.34 -3.90
CA GLY A 183 11.54 -17.48 -4.91
C GLY A 183 12.54 -16.46 -5.49
N PRO A 184 12.13 -15.68 -6.52
CA PRO A 184 13.00 -14.69 -7.12
C PRO A 184 13.20 -13.49 -6.19
N GLY A 185 14.45 -13.03 -6.04
CA GLY A 185 14.81 -11.92 -5.13
C GLY A 185 14.46 -10.52 -5.66
N LEU A 186 14.97 -9.49 -4.97
CA LEU A 186 14.69 -8.06 -5.25
C LEU A 186 15.53 -7.42 -6.37
N ALA A 187 16.62 -8.07 -6.80
CA ALA A 187 17.63 -7.42 -7.64
C ALA A 187 17.09 -7.02 -9.03
N GLY A 188 17.42 -5.79 -9.47
CA GLY A 188 17.08 -5.26 -10.81
C GLY A 188 15.73 -4.56 -10.90
N ASP A 189 14.74 -5.00 -10.12
CA ASP A 189 13.38 -4.43 -10.13
C ASP A 189 13.09 -3.51 -8.91
N ASP A 190 13.90 -3.59 -7.86
CA ASP A 190 13.89 -2.63 -6.76
C ASP A 190 14.62 -1.32 -7.13
N LEU A 191 13.86 -0.25 -7.32
CA LEU A 191 14.37 1.06 -7.70
C LEU A 191 14.74 1.97 -6.52
N ILE A 192 14.54 1.51 -5.27
CA ILE A 192 14.82 2.29 -4.06
C ILE A 192 16.20 1.91 -3.52
N TYR A 193 16.42 0.62 -3.22
CA TYR A 193 17.68 0.15 -2.65
C TYR A 193 18.42 -0.86 -3.52
N GLY A 194 17.95 -1.11 -4.76
CA GLY A 194 18.64 -2.02 -5.68
C GLY A 194 18.73 -3.46 -5.18
N GLY A 195 17.84 -3.87 -4.26
CA GLY A 195 17.85 -5.18 -3.63
C GLY A 195 18.73 -5.30 -2.38
N ASP A 196 19.26 -4.20 -1.83
CA ASP A 196 19.94 -4.19 -0.54
C ASP A 196 18.93 -4.41 0.61
N THR A 197 18.89 -5.65 1.12
CA THR A 197 17.95 -6.04 2.18
C THR A 197 18.31 -5.45 3.53
N GLU A 198 19.58 -5.14 3.79
CA GLU A 198 19.97 -4.47 5.02
C GLU A 198 19.48 -3.02 5.03
N ALA A 199 19.54 -2.34 3.88
CA ALA A 199 18.97 -1.00 3.72
C ALA A 199 17.45 -1.01 3.92
N TRP A 200 16.74 -2.00 3.38
CA TRP A 200 15.32 -2.22 3.66
C TRP A 200 15.04 -2.46 5.16
N ALA A 201 15.86 -3.27 5.84
CA ALA A 201 15.71 -3.53 7.27
C ALA A 201 15.96 -2.26 8.10
N ARG A 202 16.94 -1.43 7.73
CA ARG A 202 17.16 -0.11 8.35
C ARG A 202 15.95 0.80 8.13
N ALA A 203 15.39 0.83 6.91
CA ALA A 203 14.18 1.61 6.63
C ALA A 203 12.98 1.16 7.46
N ALA A 204 12.79 -0.15 7.63
CA ALA A 204 11.74 -0.70 8.47
C ALA A 204 11.89 -0.25 9.94
N ASN A 205 13.10 -0.34 10.50
CA ASN A 205 13.39 0.13 11.85
C ASN A 205 13.19 1.65 12.01
N SER A 206 13.59 2.45 11.01
CA SER A 206 13.33 3.89 10.98
C SER A 206 11.84 4.23 10.97
N LEU A 207 11.02 3.48 10.20
CA LEU A 207 9.57 3.63 10.21
C LEU A 207 8.96 3.23 11.56
N LYS A 208 9.43 2.15 12.20
CA LYS A 208 9.01 1.80 13.56
C LYS A 208 9.29 2.96 14.53
N ALA A 209 10.48 3.56 14.47
CA ALA A 209 10.82 4.70 15.30
C ALA A 209 9.87 5.88 15.07
N LYS A 210 9.58 6.21 13.80
CA LYS A 210 8.60 7.24 13.42
C LYS A 210 7.21 6.98 14.04
N TYR A 211 6.69 5.77 13.90
CA TYR A 211 5.35 5.42 14.38
C TYR A 211 5.24 5.36 15.91
N TYR A 212 6.31 4.97 16.61
CA TYR A 212 6.35 5.14 18.07
C TYR A 212 6.36 6.64 18.46
N LEU A 213 7.08 7.50 17.74
CA LEU A 213 7.05 8.93 18.03
C LEU A 213 5.67 9.55 17.81
N HIS A 214 4.92 9.10 16.80
CA HIS A 214 3.54 9.56 16.56
C HIS A 214 2.61 9.28 17.75
N THR A 215 2.84 8.19 18.48
CA THR A 215 2.04 7.78 19.65
C THR A 215 2.61 8.27 20.99
N SER A 216 3.68 9.07 20.99
CA SER A 216 4.42 9.49 22.20
C SER A 216 3.66 10.38 23.18
N LYS A 217 2.51 10.94 22.78
CA LYS A 217 1.59 11.67 23.66
C LYS A 217 0.49 10.79 24.25
N VAL A 218 0.30 9.59 23.71
CA VAL A 218 -0.68 8.60 24.17
C VAL A 218 -0.01 7.54 25.03
N SER A 219 1.21 7.12 24.67
CA SER A 219 1.99 6.11 25.40
C SER A 219 3.30 6.69 25.92
N THR A 220 3.55 6.54 27.22
CA THR A 220 4.82 6.95 27.84
C THR A 220 5.99 6.05 27.45
N GLN A 221 5.73 4.82 26.98
CA GLN A 221 6.75 3.89 26.49
C GLN A 221 7.23 4.23 25.08
N ALA A 222 6.48 5.04 24.32
CA ALA A 222 6.78 5.27 22.91
C ALA A 222 8.15 5.91 22.68
N TYR A 223 8.64 6.78 23.58
CA TYR A 223 9.99 7.36 23.44
C TYR A 223 11.10 6.31 23.54
N SER A 224 11.02 5.38 24.50
CA SER A 224 12.05 4.35 24.66
C SER A 224 11.98 3.32 23.54
N GLN A 225 10.78 2.99 23.06
CA GLN A 225 10.58 2.11 21.91
C GLN A 225 11.10 2.74 20.62
N ALA A 226 10.84 4.05 20.41
CA ALA A 226 11.39 4.79 19.28
C ALA A 226 12.92 4.78 19.27
N LEU A 227 13.54 5.02 20.43
CA LEU A 227 15.00 5.00 20.56
C LEU A 227 15.58 3.61 20.30
N ASN A 228 14.92 2.55 20.78
CA ASN A 228 15.34 1.17 20.52
C ASN A 228 15.28 0.85 19.02
N ALA A 229 14.18 1.18 18.35
CA ALA A 229 14.03 0.97 16.91
C ALA A 229 15.08 1.78 16.12
N LEU A 230 15.30 3.04 16.48
CA LEU A 230 16.26 3.91 15.81
C LEU A 230 17.71 3.41 15.91
N SER A 231 18.07 2.68 16.97
CA SER A 231 19.41 2.07 17.10
C SER A 231 19.76 1.08 15.98
N LYS A 232 18.75 0.61 15.24
CA LYS A 232 18.86 -0.27 14.07
C LYS A 232 18.35 0.40 12.78
N GLY A 233 18.02 1.69 12.84
CA GLY A 233 17.52 2.48 11.72
C GLY A 233 18.65 3.12 10.91
N PHE A 234 18.36 4.24 10.26
CA PHE A 234 19.35 5.02 9.52
C PHE A 234 20.41 5.63 10.45
N THR A 235 21.66 5.61 10.00
CA THR A 235 22.86 6.04 10.72
C THR A 235 23.65 7.12 9.98
N ALA A 236 23.43 7.28 8.68
CA ALA A 236 24.13 8.27 7.85
C ALA A 236 23.25 8.81 6.71
N ASN A 237 23.68 9.93 6.13
CA ASN A 237 23.08 10.47 4.91
C ASN A 237 23.28 9.48 3.74
N GLY A 238 22.28 9.35 2.88
CA GLY A 238 22.30 8.44 1.73
C GLY A 238 21.72 7.05 2.00
N GLU A 239 21.26 6.78 3.22
CA GLU A 239 20.50 5.57 3.57
C GLU A 239 18.98 5.79 3.46
N ASP A 240 18.54 6.96 2.99
CA ASP A 240 17.14 7.38 3.00
C ASP A 240 16.25 6.48 2.14
N LEU A 241 15.00 6.31 2.57
CA LEU A 241 13.95 5.67 1.77
C LEU A 241 13.54 6.61 0.63
N GLN A 242 14.36 6.64 -0.41
CA GLN A 242 14.28 7.60 -1.51
C GLN A 242 14.02 6.90 -2.83
N PHE A 243 13.02 7.39 -3.57
CA PHE A 243 12.77 7.01 -4.95
C PHE A 243 13.19 8.13 -5.90
N ASN A 244 14.01 7.81 -6.90
CA ASN A 244 14.49 8.80 -7.87
C ASN A 244 13.70 8.73 -9.19
N PHE A 245 12.93 9.78 -9.48
CA PHE A 245 12.22 9.89 -10.75
C PHE A 245 13.15 10.23 -11.91
N GLY A 246 12.88 9.65 -13.08
CA GLY A 246 13.58 10.00 -14.32
C GLY A 246 14.97 9.37 -14.49
N GLN A 247 15.36 8.43 -13.62
CA GLN A 247 16.59 7.63 -13.77
C GLN A 247 16.33 6.23 -14.37
N GLY A 248 15.29 6.09 -15.21
CA GLY A 248 15.12 4.85 -15.98
C GLY A 248 16.35 4.60 -16.86
N ALA A 249 16.86 3.37 -16.80
CA ALA A 249 18.01 2.89 -17.57
C ALA A 249 17.94 3.23 -19.08
#